data_AF-A0A3P3FHJ2-F1
#
_entry.id   AF-A0A3P3FHJ2-F1
#
_cell.length_a   1.000
_cell.length_b   1.000
_cell.length_c   1.000
_cell.angle_alpha   90.00
_cell.angle_beta   90.00
_cell.angle_gamma   90.00
#
_symmetry.space_group_name_H-M   'P 1'
#
loop_
_entity.id
_entity.type
_entity.pdbx_description
1 polymer ?
#
loop_
_entity_poly.entity_id
_entity_poly.type
_entity_poly.pdbx_seq_one_letter_code
_entity_poly.pdbx_strand_id
1 'polypeptide(L)'
;MATVAFSTGNLDAGAPDLASPAMHLTHHFSTGNLDAGAPDLGSPEMVIIYEPWPFRPDVGASETLESLTDLMQSYTEEQRIALRKAPRQNPRNTVRLDPPQFSQAKDFARRRAGTQICIPIWWQGIRLAGNVSAADTEIAIDTTIGDWRVGGRLIVWQSEDNYALSLITAVEDDHVELLAPIGADFTAPTIVPVRVARPVEGFSISRARKLSVDVTARFQVEDNVKLEGDAGYPQYQSIDVLTEPTARISDISENIIQAGEYQDNGFGIVPLERQRKYVDFGQAIAFLEEGLAAVWRRYVWMHARNGRLKPFWLPSFNSDLKLMAPIGAADTVITVKRAALPAGYLGRHVMIELKSGTRYFRQIVAAARVGGEDQITLNTSLGASVSAAQILWFCYLSKVRLDSDAVTFNFVASGKSAPLVASVSVPVMEVPS
;
A
#
# COMPACT_ATOMS: atom_id res chain seq x y z
N MET A 1 8.32 -96.59 -46.91
CA MET A 1 8.22 -96.81 -45.45
C MET A 1 9.07 -98.02 -45.10
N ALA A 2 10.15 -97.79 -44.35
CA ALA A 2 10.90 -98.84 -43.67
C ALA A 2 11.20 -98.32 -42.26
N THR A 3 10.41 -98.76 -41.30
CA THR A 3 10.61 -98.48 -39.88
C THR A 3 11.52 -99.56 -39.33
N VAL A 4 12.74 -99.19 -38.95
CA VAL A 4 13.68 -100.09 -38.26
C VAL A 4 13.48 -99.90 -36.76
N ALA A 5 12.92 -100.92 -36.11
CA ALA A 5 12.79 -100.96 -34.66
C ALA A 5 14.08 -101.49 -34.04
N PHE A 6 14.74 -100.69 -33.21
CA PHE A 6 15.82 -101.14 -32.35
C PHE A 6 15.25 -101.45 -30.97
N SER A 7 15.30 -102.72 -30.56
CA SER A 7 15.06 -103.12 -29.18
C SER A 7 16.39 -103.57 -28.56
N THR A 8 16.88 -102.84 -27.56
CA THR A 8 17.93 -103.34 -26.67
C THR A 8 17.33 -103.52 -25.27
N GLY A 9 17.59 -104.69 -24.69
CA GLY A 9 16.94 -105.16 -23.46
C GLY A 9 17.57 -104.69 -22.16
N ASN A 10 18.48 -103.72 -22.18
CA ASN A 10 19.02 -103.04 -20.99
C ASN A 10 19.77 -101.76 -21.42
N LEU A 11 19.12 -100.60 -21.25
CA LEU A 11 19.78 -99.30 -21.22
C LEU A 11 20.07 -98.98 -19.75
N ASP A 12 21.34 -99.08 -19.37
CA ASP A 12 21.82 -98.62 -18.07
C ASP A 12 21.82 -97.08 -18.07
N ALA A 13 20.69 -96.50 -17.68
CA ALA A 13 20.57 -95.08 -17.42
C ALA A 13 21.04 -94.85 -15.98
N GLY A 14 22.31 -94.52 -15.81
CA GLY A 14 22.90 -94.15 -14.52
C GLY A 14 22.00 -93.16 -13.77
N ALA A 15 21.89 -93.36 -12.46
CA ALA A 15 21.03 -92.56 -11.58
C ALA A 15 21.32 -91.05 -11.73
N PRO A 16 20.33 -90.23 -12.14
CA PRO A 16 20.52 -88.79 -12.15
C PRO A 16 20.50 -88.28 -10.71
N ASP A 17 21.62 -87.68 -10.30
CA ASP A 17 21.73 -86.94 -9.05
C ASP A 17 20.93 -85.64 -9.17
N LEU A 18 19.74 -85.60 -8.55
CA LEU A 18 18.89 -84.41 -8.54
C LEU A 18 19.35 -83.49 -7.41
N ALA A 19 20.35 -82.65 -7.68
CA ALA A 19 20.67 -81.51 -6.83
C ALA A 19 19.46 -80.55 -6.81
N SER A 20 18.73 -80.55 -5.69
CA SER A 20 17.65 -79.61 -5.32
C SER A 20 16.71 -79.21 -6.47
N PRO A 21 15.55 -79.86 -6.67
CA PRO A 21 14.60 -79.38 -7.65
C PRO A 21 14.11 -77.98 -7.25
N ALA A 22 14.60 -76.95 -7.95
CA ALA A 22 14.01 -75.64 -7.90
C ALA A 22 12.60 -75.76 -8.50
N MET A 23 11.58 -75.85 -7.65
CA MET A 23 10.19 -75.76 -8.11
C MET A 23 9.96 -74.34 -8.62
N HIS A 24 10.18 -74.13 -9.92
CA HIS A 24 9.78 -72.89 -10.60
C HIS A 24 8.27 -72.94 -10.82
N LEU A 25 7.53 -72.32 -9.91
CA LEU A 25 6.11 -72.04 -10.09
C LEU A 25 5.97 -70.76 -10.90
N THR A 26 5.85 -70.87 -12.22
CA THR A 26 5.53 -69.73 -13.08
C THR A 26 4.04 -69.44 -13.00
N HIS A 27 3.65 -68.41 -12.24
CA HIS A 27 2.29 -67.86 -12.32
C HIS A 27 2.18 -66.99 -13.59
N HIS A 28 1.60 -67.55 -14.65
CA HIS A 28 1.11 -66.74 -15.77
C HIS A 28 -0.21 -66.06 -15.36
N PHE A 29 -0.11 -64.85 -14.82
CA PHE A 29 -1.29 -63.99 -14.62
C PHE A 29 -1.64 -63.33 -15.95
N SER A 30 -2.47 -63.97 -16.77
CA SER A 30 -3.12 -63.32 -17.90
C SER A 30 -4.48 -62.78 -17.44
N THR A 31 -4.52 -61.55 -16.92
CA THR A 31 -5.80 -60.87 -16.75
C THR A 31 -6.22 -60.32 -18.12
N GLY A 32 -7.41 -60.70 -18.60
CA GLY A 32 -7.97 -60.18 -19.85
C GLY A 32 -8.15 -58.65 -19.84
N ASN A 33 -8.19 -58.06 -18.64
CA ASN A 33 -8.11 -56.63 -18.38
C ASN A 33 -7.26 -56.42 -17.11
N LEU A 34 -6.10 -55.80 -17.23
CA LEU A 34 -5.54 -55.01 -16.13
C LEU A 34 -6.41 -53.76 -16.06
N ASP A 35 -7.35 -53.73 -15.13
CA ASP A 35 -8.05 -52.49 -14.80
C ASP A 35 -7.07 -51.61 -14.01
N ALA A 36 -6.11 -51.01 -14.73
CA ALA A 36 -5.43 -49.84 -14.26
C ALA A 36 -6.52 -48.77 -14.20
N GLY A 37 -7.21 -48.68 -13.05
CA GLY A 37 -8.24 -47.69 -12.82
C GLY A 37 -7.76 -46.34 -13.34
N ALA A 38 -8.65 -45.61 -14.01
CA ALA A 38 -8.31 -44.34 -14.63
C ALA A 38 -7.44 -43.51 -13.67
N PRO A 39 -6.31 -42.95 -14.12
CA PRO A 39 -5.46 -42.15 -13.25
C PRO A 39 -6.33 -41.08 -12.59
N ASP A 40 -6.41 -41.12 -11.26
CA ASP A 40 -7.08 -40.09 -10.49
C ASP A 40 -6.24 -38.81 -10.60
N LEU A 41 -6.54 -38.04 -11.63
CA LEU A 41 -6.10 -36.66 -11.74
C LEU A 41 -6.93 -35.88 -10.71
N GLY A 42 -6.56 -36.00 -9.43
CA GLY A 42 -7.15 -35.21 -8.35
C GLY A 42 -7.23 -33.74 -8.79
N SER A 43 -8.29 -33.02 -8.42
CA SER A 43 -8.64 -31.71 -8.99
C SER A 43 -7.44 -30.75 -9.09
N PRO A 44 -6.76 -30.66 -10.25
CA PRO A 44 -5.53 -29.91 -10.33
C PRO A 44 -5.87 -28.42 -10.34
N GLU A 45 -5.33 -27.68 -9.38
CA GLU A 45 -5.49 -26.24 -9.34
C GLU A 45 -4.67 -25.62 -10.49
N MET A 46 -5.35 -25.19 -11.56
CA MET A 46 -4.68 -24.53 -12.67
C MET A 46 -4.27 -23.11 -12.26
N VAL A 47 -2.98 -22.89 -12.07
CA VAL A 47 -2.41 -21.57 -11.83
C VAL A 47 -2.05 -20.92 -13.17
N ILE A 48 -2.75 -19.85 -13.54
CA ILE A 48 -2.42 -19.04 -14.72
C ILE A 48 -1.40 -17.97 -14.32
N ILE A 49 -0.24 -17.99 -14.99
CA ILE A 49 0.79 -16.96 -14.87
C ILE A 49 0.78 -16.11 -16.14
N TYR A 50 0.36 -14.85 -16.01
CA TYR A 50 0.42 -13.90 -17.12
C TYR A 50 1.84 -13.40 -17.34
N GLU A 51 2.14 -13.01 -18.58
CA GLU A 51 3.43 -12.43 -18.95
C GLU A 51 3.66 -11.13 -18.16
N PRO A 52 4.82 -10.95 -17.52
CA PRO A 52 5.11 -9.74 -16.75
C PRO A 52 5.49 -8.60 -17.68
N TRP A 53 5.26 -7.37 -17.21
CA TRP A 53 5.93 -6.18 -17.74
C TRP A 53 7.30 -6.03 -17.05
N PRO A 54 8.43 -6.42 -17.69
CA PRO A 54 9.72 -6.51 -17.01
C PRO A 54 10.48 -5.17 -16.99
N PHE A 55 9.94 -4.13 -17.63
CA PHE A 55 10.61 -2.83 -17.74
C PHE A 55 10.37 -1.99 -16.49
N ARG A 56 11.45 -1.77 -15.73
CA ARG A 56 11.46 -0.92 -14.53
C ARG A 56 11.35 0.57 -14.92
N PRO A 57 10.49 1.37 -14.25
CA PRO A 57 10.41 2.81 -14.48
C PRO A 57 11.70 3.51 -14.07
N ASP A 58 12.22 4.36 -14.97
CA ASP A 58 13.45 5.15 -14.78
C ASP A 58 13.18 6.66 -14.78
N VAL A 59 12.08 7.11 -15.39
CA VAL A 59 11.73 8.55 -15.45
C VAL A 59 10.86 8.96 -14.26
N GLY A 60 10.29 7.98 -13.57
CA GLY A 60 9.34 8.14 -12.48
C GLY A 60 8.16 7.20 -12.64
N ALA A 61 7.49 6.96 -11.53
CA ALA A 61 6.25 6.20 -11.49
C ALA A 61 5.24 6.96 -10.66
N SER A 62 3.96 6.68 -10.87
CA SER A 62 2.94 7.12 -9.94
C SER A 62 1.95 6.00 -9.69
N GLU A 63 1.32 6.01 -8.53
CA GLU A 63 0.26 5.09 -8.20
C GLU A 63 -0.91 5.88 -7.64
N THR A 64 -2.09 5.68 -8.22
CA THR A 64 -3.32 6.26 -7.68
C THR A 64 -4.13 5.20 -6.94
N LEU A 65 -4.41 5.46 -5.67
CA LEU A 65 -5.34 4.71 -4.85
C LEU A 65 -6.71 5.39 -4.92
N GLU A 66 -7.71 4.70 -5.44
CA GLU A 66 -9.06 5.23 -5.60
C GLU A 66 -10.05 4.49 -4.69
N SER A 67 -10.43 5.14 -3.61
CA SER A 67 -11.59 4.78 -2.80
C SER A 67 -12.87 5.22 -3.50
N LEU A 68 -14.03 4.91 -2.93
CA LEU A 68 -15.30 5.47 -3.38
C LEU A 68 -16.20 5.64 -2.17
N THR A 69 -16.43 6.89 -1.81
CA THR A 69 -17.22 7.26 -0.64
C THR A 69 -18.43 8.07 -1.07
N ASP A 70 -19.60 7.67 -0.59
CA ASP A 70 -20.81 8.48 -0.69
C ASP A 70 -20.95 9.37 0.55
N LEU A 71 -21.32 10.63 0.34
CA LEU A 71 -21.33 11.68 1.36
C LEU A 71 -22.72 12.33 1.42
N MET A 72 -23.45 12.02 2.47
CA MET A 72 -24.77 12.58 2.74
C MET A 72 -24.63 13.70 3.76
N GLN A 73 -24.77 14.94 3.30
CA GLN A 73 -24.58 16.13 4.14
C GLN A 73 -25.91 16.65 4.65
N SER A 74 -25.91 17.17 5.88
CA SER A 74 -27.02 17.89 6.50
C SER A 74 -26.53 19.25 7.01
N TYR A 75 -27.45 20.06 7.54
CA TYR A 75 -27.10 21.39 8.07
C TYR A 75 -26.09 21.34 9.25
N THR A 76 -26.11 20.25 10.04
CA THR A 76 -25.30 20.10 11.26
C THR A 76 -24.26 19.00 11.19
N GLU A 77 -24.51 17.95 10.41
CA GLU A 77 -23.70 16.72 10.40
C GLU A 77 -23.53 16.18 8.98
N GLU A 78 -22.61 15.23 8.82
CA GLU A 78 -22.46 14.47 7.59
C GLU A 78 -22.36 12.97 7.88
N GLN A 79 -23.06 12.17 7.08
CA GLN A 79 -22.98 10.71 7.06
C GLN A 79 -22.15 10.27 5.86
N ARG A 80 -21.33 9.23 6.04
CA ARG A 80 -20.35 8.76 5.06
C ARG A 80 -20.42 7.25 4.91
N ILE A 81 -20.42 6.76 3.68
CA ILE A 81 -20.50 5.32 3.39
C ILE A 81 -19.44 4.96 2.35
N ALA A 82 -18.62 3.94 2.64
CA ALA A 82 -17.71 3.39 1.64
C ALA A 82 -18.44 2.41 0.72
N LEU A 83 -18.39 2.69 -0.58
CA LEU A 83 -19.00 1.85 -1.62
C LEU A 83 -18.04 0.76 -2.13
N ARG A 84 -16.75 0.88 -1.82
CA ARG A 84 -15.71 -0.12 -2.15
C ARG A 84 -15.18 -0.78 -0.88
N LYS A 85 -14.93 -2.09 -0.96
CA LYS A 85 -14.26 -2.86 0.09
C LYS A 85 -12.77 -2.53 0.20
N ALA A 86 -12.12 -2.29 -0.94
CA ALA A 86 -10.72 -1.92 -1.07
C ALA A 86 -10.56 -0.81 -2.11
N PRO A 87 -9.62 0.13 -1.92
CA PRO A 87 -9.31 1.12 -2.95
C PRO A 87 -8.75 0.43 -4.19
N ARG A 88 -9.07 0.95 -5.37
CA ARG A 88 -8.48 0.49 -6.63
C ARG A 88 -7.07 1.05 -6.77
N GLN A 89 -6.13 0.20 -7.13
CA GLN A 89 -4.75 0.55 -7.40
C GLN A 89 -4.56 0.75 -8.91
N ASN A 90 -4.15 1.95 -9.29
CA ASN A 90 -3.91 2.36 -10.67
C ASN A 90 -2.44 2.81 -10.85
N PRO A 91 -1.49 1.86 -10.98
CA PRO A 91 -0.09 2.17 -11.21
C PRO A 91 0.13 2.69 -12.62
N ARG A 92 0.96 3.72 -12.73
CA ARG A 92 1.40 4.34 -13.98
C ARG A 92 2.91 4.36 -14.01
N ASN A 93 3.47 3.65 -14.99
CA ASN A 93 4.92 3.57 -15.16
C ASN A 93 5.32 4.34 -16.41
N THR A 94 6.41 5.10 -16.30
CA THR A 94 7.10 5.68 -17.46
C THR A 94 8.51 5.11 -17.50
N VAL A 95 8.77 4.31 -18.54
CA VAL A 95 10.06 3.66 -18.77
C VAL A 95 10.76 4.38 -19.91
N ARG A 96 12.07 4.59 -19.74
CA ARG A 96 12.94 5.09 -20.80
C ARG A 96 13.71 3.92 -21.38
N LEU A 97 13.57 3.69 -22.68
CA LEU A 97 14.08 2.50 -23.34
C LEU A 97 15.05 2.88 -24.46
N ASP A 98 16.10 2.06 -24.58
CA ASP A 98 16.99 2.05 -25.73
C ASP A 98 16.31 1.41 -26.95
N PRO A 99 16.80 1.62 -28.18
CA PRO A 99 16.18 1.08 -29.39
C PRO A 99 15.87 -0.45 -29.39
N PRO A 100 16.74 -1.36 -28.90
CA PRO A 100 16.40 -2.79 -28.82
C PRO A 100 15.33 -3.07 -27.76
N GLN A 101 15.45 -2.51 -26.56
CA GLN A 101 14.45 -2.64 -25.48
C GLN A 101 13.09 -2.09 -25.91
N PHE A 102 13.08 -0.97 -26.66
CA PHE A 102 11.87 -0.40 -27.22
C PHE A 102 11.17 -1.36 -28.19
N SER A 103 11.94 -2.11 -28.99
CA SER A 103 11.37 -3.09 -29.92
C SER A 103 10.70 -4.24 -29.17
N GLN A 104 11.32 -4.73 -28.09
CA GLN A 104 10.72 -5.73 -27.20
C GLN A 104 9.46 -5.20 -26.50
N ALA A 105 9.53 -4.00 -25.92
CA ALA A 105 8.39 -3.38 -25.23
C ALA A 105 7.22 -3.11 -26.18
N LYS A 106 7.50 -2.72 -27.43
CA LYS A 106 6.48 -2.51 -28.46
C LYS A 106 5.84 -3.83 -28.91
N ASP A 107 6.61 -4.91 -29.02
CA ASP A 107 6.07 -6.24 -29.29
C ASP A 107 5.15 -6.71 -28.16
N PHE A 108 5.62 -6.61 -26.91
CA PHE A 108 4.81 -6.89 -25.72
C PHE A 108 3.50 -6.09 -25.75
N ALA A 109 3.60 -4.77 -25.95
CA ALA A 109 2.45 -3.88 -25.99
C ALA A 109 1.44 -4.28 -27.08
N ARG A 110 1.90 -4.70 -28.26
CA ARG A 110 1.02 -5.16 -29.36
C ARG A 110 0.31 -6.47 -29.03
N ARG A 111 0.97 -7.41 -28.35
CA ARG A 111 0.39 -8.70 -27.98
C ARG A 111 -0.54 -8.60 -26.77
N ARG A 112 -0.26 -7.69 -25.85
CA ARG A 112 -0.89 -7.63 -24.51
C ARG A 112 -1.73 -6.40 -24.22
N ALA A 113 -1.91 -5.50 -25.20
CA ALA A 113 -2.84 -4.37 -25.05
C ALA A 113 -4.25 -4.89 -24.71
N GLY A 114 -4.81 -4.42 -23.59
CA GLY A 114 -6.14 -4.80 -23.13
C GLY A 114 -6.28 -6.21 -22.52
N THR A 115 -5.21 -7.02 -22.46
CA THR A 115 -5.22 -8.33 -21.79
C THR A 115 -4.72 -8.25 -20.35
N GLN A 116 -4.97 -9.29 -19.54
CA GLN A 116 -4.35 -9.40 -18.22
C GLN A 116 -2.84 -9.61 -18.36
N ILE A 117 -2.09 -8.87 -17.57
CA ILE A 117 -0.63 -8.96 -17.47
C ILE A 117 -0.22 -8.93 -16.00
N CYS A 118 0.99 -9.39 -15.74
CA CYS A 118 1.62 -9.24 -14.44
C CYS A 118 2.36 -7.90 -14.38
N ILE A 119 2.06 -7.04 -13.41
CA ILE A 119 2.76 -5.77 -13.20
C ILE A 119 3.56 -5.82 -11.89
N PRO A 120 4.89 -5.73 -11.94
CA PRO A 120 5.69 -5.55 -10.73
C PRO A 120 5.45 -4.17 -10.12
N ILE A 121 5.20 -4.13 -8.81
CA ILE A 121 5.04 -2.90 -8.03
C ILE A 121 6.42 -2.42 -7.59
N TRP A 122 7.14 -1.76 -8.50
CA TRP A 122 8.57 -1.46 -8.37
C TRP A 122 8.95 -0.67 -7.11
N TRP A 123 8.07 0.19 -6.60
CA TRP A 123 8.28 0.94 -5.36
C TRP A 123 8.09 0.11 -4.08
N GLN A 124 7.72 -1.16 -4.20
CA GLN A 124 7.77 -2.13 -3.11
C GLN A 124 8.90 -3.15 -3.30
N GLY A 125 9.82 -2.88 -4.24
CA GLY A 125 10.94 -3.77 -4.53
C GLY A 125 12.02 -3.74 -3.45
N ILE A 126 12.45 -4.92 -3.02
CA ILE A 126 13.55 -5.12 -2.07
C ILE A 126 14.78 -5.61 -2.82
N ARG A 127 15.90 -4.89 -2.69
CA ARG A 127 17.17 -5.23 -3.33
C ARG A 127 17.98 -6.12 -2.40
N LEU A 128 18.25 -7.36 -2.81
CA LEU A 128 19.03 -8.32 -2.02
C LEU A 128 20.54 -8.15 -2.19
N ALA A 129 21.30 -8.14 -1.10
CA ALA A 129 22.77 -8.15 -1.19
C ALA A 129 23.32 -9.52 -1.62
N GLY A 130 22.61 -10.60 -1.27
CA GLY A 130 22.96 -11.98 -1.60
C GLY A 130 22.51 -12.44 -2.98
N ASN A 131 22.94 -13.65 -3.35
CA ASN A 131 22.50 -14.33 -4.57
C ASN A 131 21.21 -15.12 -4.28
N VAL A 132 20.42 -15.34 -5.32
CA VAL A 132 19.30 -16.29 -5.30
C VAL A 132 19.65 -17.38 -6.31
N SER A 133 19.65 -18.64 -5.87
CA SER A 133 19.99 -19.79 -6.71
C SER A 133 18.75 -20.38 -7.39
N ALA A 134 18.94 -21.00 -8.55
CA ALA A 134 17.90 -21.67 -9.31
C ALA A 134 17.08 -22.71 -8.51
N ALA A 135 17.69 -23.33 -7.49
CA ALA A 135 17.06 -24.33 -6.64
C ALA A 135 16.28 -23.75 -5.45
N ASP A 136 16.42 -22.45 -5.17
CA ASP A 136 15.80 -21.82 -4.01
C ASP A 136 14.27 -21.86 -4.13
N THR A 137 13.63 -22.36 -3.08
CA THR A 137 12.17 -22.39 -2.89
C THR A 137 11.71 -21.41 -1.82
N GLU A 138 12.65 -20.66 -1.24
CA GLU A 138 12.43 -19.68 -0.20
C GLU A 138 13.31 -18.46 -0.49
N ILE A 139 12.79 -17.26 -0.25
CA ILE A 139 13.54 -16.02 -0.41
C ILE A 139 13.45 -15.23 0.89
N ALA A 140 14.59 -15.02 1.54
CA ALA A 140 14.71 -14.20 2.75
C ALA A 140 14.56 -12.71 2.40
N ILE A 141 13.45 -12.11 2.83
CA ILE A 141 13.11 -10.68 2.68
C ILE A 141 12.23 -10.25 3.86
N ASP A 142 12.39 -9.01 4.30
CA ASP A 142 11.46 -8.41 5.27
C ASP A 142 10.09 -8.17 4.60
N THR A 143 9.11 -9.00 4.96
CA THR A 143 7.76 -8.93 4.38
C THR A 143 6.85 -7.96 5.13
N THR A 144 7.28 -7.45 6.29
CA THR A 144 6.50 -6.49 7.09
C THR A 144 6.36 -5.14 6.40
N ILE A 145 7.25 -4.85 5.43
CA ILE A 145 7.35 -3.59 4.70
C ILE A 145 7.01 -3.77 3.22
N GLY A 146 5.79 -4.22 2.95
CA GLY A 146 5.26 -4.37 1.60
C GLY A 146 3.99 -5.20 1.58
N ASP A 147 3.32 -5.22 0.42
CA ASP A 147 2.11 -6.00 0.25
C ASP A 147 2.47 -7.37 -0.33
N TRP A 148 2.89 -8.29 0.54
CA TRP A 148 3.15 -9.69 0.19
C TRP A 148 1.94 -10.54 0.55
N ARG A 149 1.51 -11.41 -0.37
CA ARG A 149 0.25 -12.15 -0.23
C ARG A 149 0.44 -13.61 -0.59
N VAL A 150 -0.12 -14.49 0.23
CA VAL A 150 -0.30 -15.91 -0.11
C VAL A 150 -1.19 -16.04 -1.35
N GLY A 151 -0.79 -16.88 -2.31
CA GLY A 151 -1.41 -16.99 -3.63
C GLY A 151 -1.10 -15.79 -4.56
N GLY A 152 -0.32 -14.82 -4.07
CA GLY A 152 0.25 -13.73 -4.83
C GLY A 152 1.45 -14.17 -5.67
N ARG A 153 2.02 -13.22 -6.42
CA ARG A 153 3.17 -13.46 -7.30
C ARG A 153 4.31 -12.54 -6.90
N LEU A 154 5.53 -12.97 -7.15
CA LEU A 154 6.71 -12.13 -7.10
C LEU A 154 7.56 -12.30 -8.36
N ILE A 155 8.36 -11.28 -8.63
CA ILE A 155 9.39 -11.33 -9.66
C ILE A 155 10.76 -11.17 -9.00
N VAL A 156 11.68 -12.06 -9.38
CA VAL A 156 13.11 -11.93 -9.10
C VAL A 156 13.72 -11.28 -10.34
N TRP A 157 14.14 -10.02 -10.21
CA TRP A 157 14.52 -9.19 -11.35
C TRP A 157 15.98 -8.76 -11.27
N GLN A 158 16.73 -8.96 -12.35
CA GLN A 158 18.10 -8.44 -12.50
C GLN A 158 18.23 -7.51 -13.71
N SER A 159 17.56 -7.82 -14.82
CA SER A 159 17.40 -6.95 -15.99
C SER A 159 16.10 -7.29 -16.73
N GLU A 160 15.71 -6.48 -17.71
CA GLU A 160 14.55 -6.75 -18.57
C GLU A 160 14.65 -8.05 -19.38
N ASP A 161 15.86 -8.57 -19.60
CA ASP A 161 16.10 -9.86 -20.27
C ASP A 161 16.35 -11.02 -19.27
N ASN A 162 16.70 -10.71 -18.01
CA ASN A 162 16.98 -11.71 -16.97
C ASN A 162 16.11 -11.49 -15.73
N TYR A 163 15.00 -12.23 -15.69
CA TYR A 163 14.05 -12.24 -14.58
C TYR A 163 13.33 -13.59 -14.49
N ALA A 164 12.80 -13.91 -13.30
CA ALA A 164 11.95 -15.08 -13.08
C ALA A 164 10.70 -14.68 -12.27
N LEU A 165 9.55 -15.28 -12.61
CA LEU A 165 8.31 -15.14 -11.87
C LEU A 165 8.06 -16.39 -11.04
N SER A 166 7.60 -16.21 -9.80
CA SER A 166 7.14 -17.32 -8.97
C SER A 166 5.88 -16.96 -8.19
N LEU A 167 5.14 -17.98 -7.75
CA LEU A 167 3.95 -17.86 -6.92
C LEU A 167 4.33 -18.03 -5.45
N ILE A 168 3.73 -17.23 -4.58
CA ILE A 168 3.96 -17.26 -3.13
C ILE A 168 2.97 -18.23 -2.48
N THR A 169 3.48 -19.20 -1.71
CA THR A 169 2.66 -20.17 -0.95
C THR A 169 2.50 -19.80 0.52
N ALA A 170 3.53 -19.19 1.12
CA ALA A 170 3.50 -18.68 2.49
C ALA A 170 4.24 -17.35 2.57
N VAL A 171 3.84 -16.51 3.53
CA VAL A 171 4.45 -15.22 3.85
C VAL A 171 4.69 -15.21 5.34
N GLU A 172 5.96 -15.20 5.73
CA GLU A 172 6.43 -15.03 7.11
C GLU A 172 7.14 -13.68 7.21
N ASP A 173 7.36 -13.16 8.42
CA ASP A 173 7.90 -11.80 8.61
C ASP A 173 9.29 -11.59 7.98
N ASP A 174 10.11 -12.65 7.86
CA ASP A 174 11.49 -12.61 7.39
C ASP A 174 11.75 -13.33 6.05
N HIS A 175 10.74 -14.03 5.50
CA HIS A 175 10.88 -14.74 4.22
C HIS A 175 9.54 -15.00 3.53
N VAL A 176 9.63 -15.38 2.25
CA VAL A 176 8.51 -15.90 1.46
C VAL A 176 8.83 -17.28 0.91
N GLU A 177 7.86 -18.18 0.97
CA GLU A 177 7.95 -19.51 0.36
C GLU A 177 7.35 -19.51 -1.05
N LEU A 178 7.97 -20.27 -1.95
CA LEU A 178 7.62 -20.35 -3.36
C LEU A 178 6.98 -21.70 -3.71
N LEU A 179 6.00 -21.67 -4.62
CA LEU A 179 5.35 -22.90 -5.11
C LEU A 179 6.34 -23.84 -5.85
N ALA A 180 7.33 -23.26 -6.53
CA ALA A 180 8.33 -24.00 -7.29
C ALA A 180 9.69 -23.29 -7.18
N PRO A 181 10.80 -24.02 -7.38
CA PRO A 181 12.13 -23.44 -7.45
C PRO A 181 12.19 -22.31 -8.49
N ILE A 182 12.97 -21.26 -8.22
CA ILE A 182 13.00 -20.07 -9.08
C ILE A 182 13.48 -20.36 -10.51
N GLY A 183 14.30 -21.39 -10.71
CA GLY A 183 14.71 -21.91 -12.02
C GLY A 183 15.84 -21.15 -12.73
N ALA A 184 16.39 -20.10 -12.13
CA ALA A 184 17.56 -19.37 -12.63
C ALA A 184 18.40 -18.78 -11.49
N ASP A 185 19.71 -18.66 -11.70
CA ASP A 185 20.61 -18.02 -10.74
C ASP A 185 20.65 -16.49 -10.96
N PHE A 186 20.52 -15.74 -9.87
CA PHE A 186 20.55 -14.28 -9.88
C PHE A 186 21.61 -13.75 -8.91
N THR A 187 22.46 -12.86 -9.41
CA THR A 187 23.46 -12.17 -8.58
C THR A 187 22.88 -10.87 -8.11
N ALA A 188 22.57 -10.79 -6.81
CA ALA A 188 21.97 -9.63 -6.20
C ALA A 188 20.74 -9.15 -7.04
N PRO A 189 19.60 -9.85 -6.96
CA PRO A 189 18.37 -9.42 -7.62
C PRO A 189 17.62 -8.33 -6.85
N THR A 190 16.60 -7.76 -7.50
CA THR A 190 15.51 -7.02 -6.86
C THR A 190 14.27 -7.91 -6.83
N ILE A 191 13.77 -8.19 -5.64
CA ILE A 191 12.54 -8.96 -5.43
C ILE A 191 11.40 -7.97 -5.36
N VAL A 192 10.37 -8.16 -6.20
CA VAL A 192 9.26 -7.19 -6.29
C VAL A 192 7.93 -7.95 -6.24
N PRO A 193 6.95 -7.50 -5.43
CA PRO A 193 5.62 -8.07 -5.46
C PRO A 193 4.94 -7.73 -6.78
N VAL A 194 4.18 -8.68 -7.32
CA VAL A 194 3.54 -8.57 -8.63
C VAL A 194 2.03 -8.60 -8.47
N ARG A 195 1.33 -7.79 -9.27
CA ARG A 195 -0.13 -7.71 -9.33
C ARG A 195 -0.64 -8.12 -10.69
N VAL A 196 -1.88 -8.59 -10.74
CA VAL A 196 -2.56 -8.85 -12.01
C VAL A 196 -3.31 -7.60 -12.40
N ALA A 197 -2.96 -7.03 -13.55
CA ALA A 197 -3.52 -5.78 -14.01
C ALA A 197 -3.80 -5.78 -15.51
N ARG A 198 -4.58 -4.80 -15.95
CA ARG A 198 -4.91 -4.59 -17.36
C ARG A 198 -4.48 -3.20 -17.81
N PRO A 199 -3.74 -3.06 -18.94
CA PRO A 199 -3.42 -1.76 -19.51
C PRO A 199 -4.64 -1.21 -20.27
N VAL A 200 -5.59 -0.61 -19.55
CA VAL A 200 -6.89 -0.16 -20.09
C VAL A 200 -6.77 0.99 -21.09
N GLU A 201 -5.82 1.91 -20.88
CA GLU A 201 -5.51 3.02 -21.80
C GLU A 201 -4.50 2.62 -22.88
N GLY A 202 -4.01 1.37 -22.86
CA GLY A 202 -2.93 0.91 -23.71
C GLY A 202 -1.56 1.49 -23.34
N PHE A 203 -0.67 1.55 -24.32
CA PHE A 203 0.70 2.04 -24.18
C PHE A 203 0.89 3.30 -25.03
N SER A 204 1.28 4.39 -24.38
CA SER A 204 1.65 5.65 -25.04
C SER A 204 3.14 5.70 -25.28
N ILE A 205 3.56 6.07 -26.48
CA ILE A 205 4.97 6.10 -26.89
C ILE A 205 5.33 7.53 -27.28
N SER A 206 6.29 8.11 -26.57
CA SER A 206 6.84 9.44 -26.86
C SER A 206 8.28 9.34 -27.32
N ARG A 207 8.62 10.07 -28.39
CA ARG A 207 9.99 10.16 -28.91
C ARG A 207 10.47 11.59 -28.74
N ALA A 208 11.44 11.81 -27.85
CA ALA A 208 12.16 13.07 -27.76
C ALA A 208 13.27 13.12 -28.83
N ARG A 209 13.97 14.25 -28.97
CA ARG A 209 15.03 14.45 -29.99
C ARG A 209 16.26 13.54 -29.83
N LYS A 210 16.32 12.70 -28.79
CA LYS A 210 17.40 11.72 -28.53
C LYS A 210 16.96 10.31 -28.95
N LEU A 211 17.91 9.37 -29.02
CA LEU A 211 17.66 7.94 -29.34
C LEU A 211 16.88 7.17 -28.26
N SER A 212 16.58 7.80 -27.12
CA SER A 212 15.78 7.22 -26.04
C SER A 212 14.29 7.41 -26.31
N VAL A 213 13.51 6.34 -26.14
CA VAL A 213 12.05 6.35 -26.31
C VAL A 213 11.38 6.16 -24.95
N ASP A 214 10.45 7.05 -24.62
CA ASP A 214 9.69 6.95 -23.38
C ASP A 214 8.37 6.21 -23.67
N VAL A 215 8.11 5.14 -22.92
CA VAL A 215 6.85 4.38 -22.97
C VAL A 215 6.13 4.55 -21.65
N THR A 216 4.88 5.03 -21.72
CA THR A 216 4.01 5.21 -20.57
C THR A 216 2.80 4.30 -20.68
N ALA A 217 2.47 3.60 -19.60
CA ALA A 217 1.23 2.84 -19.50
C ALA A 217 0.61 3.03 -18.11
N ARG A 218 -0.72 3.06 -18.09
CA ARG A 218 -1.53 3.01 -16.86
C ARG A 218 -2.15 1.62 -16.79
N PHE A 219 -1.98 0.96 -15.67
CA PHE A 219 -2.55 -0.35 -15.43
C PHE A 219 -3.63 -0.23 -14.37
N GLN A 220 -4.71 -0.98 -14.54
CA GLN A 220 -5.76 -1.13 -13.54
C GLN A 220 -5.59 -2.50 -12.88
N VAL A 221 -5.25 -2.51 -11.59
CA VAL A 221 -5.09 -3.75 -10.82
C VAL A 221 -6.47 -4.39 -10.59
N GLU A 222 -6.54 -5.70 -10.77
CA GLU A 222 -7.77 -6.49 -10.61
C GLU A 222 -7.85 -7.13 -9.21
N ASP A 223 -6.71 -7.49 -8.61
CA ASP A 223 -6.60 -8.10 -7.28
C ASP A 223 -6.41 -7.05 -6.16
N ASN A 224 -7.35 -6.10 -6.03
CA ASN A 224 -7.25 -5.07 -4.99
C ASN A 224 -7.62 -5.62 -3.61
N VAL A 225 -6.80 -5.34 -2.60
CA VAL A 225 -7.03 -5.72 -1.20
C VAL A 225 -6.92 -4.47 -0.33
N LYS A 226 -7.69 -4.44 0.76
CA LYS A 226 -7.56 -3.40 1.77
C LYS A 226 -6.43 -3.80 2.71
N LEU A 227 -5.37 -2.99 2.74
CA LEU A 227 -4.29 -3.15 3.70
C LEU A 227 -4.83 -2.91 5.11
N GLU A 228 -4.53 -3.85 6.00
CA GLU A 228 -4.78 -3.72 7.42
C GLU A 228 -3.47 -3.36 8.13
N GLY A 229 -3.55 -2.57 9.19
CA GLY A 229 -2.38 -2.11 9.94
C GLY A 229 -2.61 -0.75 10.59
N ASP A 230 -1.69 -0.41 11.48
CA ASP A 230 -1.63 0.90 12.12
C ASP A 230 -0.37 1.64 11.67
N ALA A 231 -0.53 2.91 11.30
CA ALA A 231 0.58 3.79 10.96
C ALA A 231 1.31 4.33 12.20
N GLY A 232 0.83 4.02 13.40
CA GLY A 232 1.47 4.34 14.68
C GLY A 232 1.20 5.75 15.17
N TYR A 233 0.07 6.36 14.75
CA TYR A 233 -0.28 7.71 15.19
C TYR A 233 -0.90 7.71 16.59
N PRO A 234 -0.61 8.71 17.43
CA PRO A 234 -1.27 8.84 18.72
C PRO A 234 -2.75 9.15 18.52
N GLN A 235 -3.59 8.68 19.44
CA GLN A 235 -5.03 8.90 19.38
C GLN A 235 -5.50 9.93 20.39
N TYR A 236 -6.45 10.76 19.96
CA TYR A 236 -7.19 11.69 20.79
C TYR A 236 -8.69 11.53 20.51
N GLN A 237 -9.47 11.25 21.55
CA GLN A 237 -10.89 10.87 21.41
C GLN A 237 -11.10 9.69 20.43
N SER A 238 -10.22 8.68 20.50
CA SER A 238 -10.22 7.50 19.62
C SER A 238 -10.05 7.79 18.13
N ILE A 239 -9.50 8.97 17.79
CA ILE A 239 -9.20 9.39 16.42
C ILE A 239 -7.70 9.71 16.34
N ASP A 240 -7.06 9.26 15.26
CA ASP A 240 -5.64 9.47 15.04
C ASP A 240 -5.31 10.96 14.90
N VAL A 241 -4.19 11.38 15.48
CA VAL A 241 -3.65 12.73 15.36
C VAL A 241 -2.42 12.71 14.47
N LEU A 242 -2.43 13.52 13.40
CA LEU A 242 -1.26 13.68 12.56
C LEU A 242 -0.16 14.41 13.33
N THR A 243 1.04 13.85 13.34
CA THR A 243 2.16 14.36 14.13
C THR A 243 3.25 15.02 13.30
N GLU A 244 3.17 14.88 11.98
CA GLU A 244 4.14 15.42 11.03
C GLU A 244 3.57 16.69 10.41
N PRO A 245 4.34 17.79 10.36
CA PRO A 245 3.92 18.96 9.63
C PRO A 245 3.85 18.64 8.13
N THR A 246 2.94 19.32 7.43
CA THR A 246 2.86 19.23 5.96
C THR A 246 4.21 19.52 5.34
N ALA A 247 4.69 18.57 4.52
CA ALA A 247 5.92 18.75 3.77
C ALA A 247 5.76 19.93 2.79
N ARG A 248 6.74 20.84 2.77
CA ARG A 248 6.76 21.99 1.85
C ARG A 248 7.16 21.57 0.44
N ILE A 249 6.33 20.74 -0.19
CA ILE A 249 6.46 20.34 -1.61
C ILE A 249 5.88 21.44 -2.51
N SER A 250 4.86 22.15 -2.01
CA SER A 250 4.25 23.34 -2.59
C SER A 250 3.91 24.33 -1.47
N ASP A 251 3.51 25.55 -1.84
CA ASP A 251 2.95 26.50 -0.86
C ASP A 251 1.73 25.89 -0.16
N ILE A 252 1.63 26.11 1.14
CA ILE A 252 0.47 25.72 1.94
C ILE A 252 -0.58 26.82 1.76
N SER A 253 -1.69 26.49 1.11
CA SER A 253 -2.84 27.37 0.99
C SER A 253 -3.98 26.87 1.87
N GLU A 254 -4.54 27.79 2.63
CA GLU A 254 -5.69 27.57 3.49
C GLU A 254 -6.85 28.39 2.95
N ASN A 255 -8.05 27.83 3.02
CA ASN A 255 -9.27 28.50 2.61
C ASN A 255 -10.35 28.31 3.65
N ILE A 256 -11.01 29.41 4.01
CA ILE A 256 -12.10 29.45 4.99
C ILE A 256 -13.33 29.93 4.24
N ILE A 257 -14.29 29.03 4.03
CA ILE A 257 -15.52 29.31 3.29
C ILE A 257 -16.72 29.01 4.20
N GLN A 258 -17.73 29.88 4.17
CA GLN A 258 -19.05 29.51 4.66
C GLN A 258 -19.97 29.29 3.47
N ALA A 259 -20.34 28.04 3.21
CA ALA A 259 -21.27 27.72 2.13
C ALA A 259 -22.63 28.40 2.39
N GLY A 260 -23.08 29.19 1.43
CA GLY A 260 -24.36 29.87 1.49
C GLY A 260 -24.91 30.14 0.10
N GLU A 261 -26.23 30.16 0.01
CA GLU A 261 -26.97 30.48 -1.21
C GLU A 261 -27.37 31.95 -1.17
N TYR A 262 -27.08 32.65 -2.27
CA TYR A 262 -27.48 34.04 -2.46
C TYR A 262 -28.80 34.05 -3.22
N GLN A 263 -29.87 34.48 -2.57
CA GLN A 263 -31.13 34.75 -3.25
C GLN A 263 -31.17 36.23 -3.62
N ASP A 264 -30.70 36.57 -4.82
CA ASP A 264 -30.74 37.94 -5.32
C ASP A 264 -31.94 38.15 -6.25
N ASN A 265 -32.93 38.89 -5.77
CA ASN A 265 -34.13 39.25 -6.54
C ASN A 265 -33.98 40.57 -7.32
N GLY A 266 -32.77 41.15 -7.36
CA GLY A 266 -32.45 42.38 -8.10
C GLY A 266 -32.94 43.69 -7.46
N PHE A 267 -33.69 43.61 -6.36
CA PHE A 267 -34.14 44.73 -5.54
C PHE A 267 -34.07 44.36 -4.05
N GLY A 268 -33.57 45.27 -3.21
CA GLY A 268 -33.50 45.08 -1.75
C GLY A 268 -32.18 44.48 -1.24
N ILE A 269 -32.18 44.00 0.01
CA ILE A 269 -31.02 43.36 0.65
C ILE A 269 -30.96 41.92 0.14
N VAL A 270 -29.78 41.45 -0.27
CA VAL A 270 -29.56 40.05 -0.66
C VAL A 270 -29.45 39.19 0.61
N PRO A 271 -30.45 38.36 0.95
CA PRO A 271 -30.33 37.41 2.05
C PRO A 271 -29.32 36.31 1.68
N LEU A 272 -28.43 36.00 2.62
CA LEU A 272 -27.54 34.86 2.57
C LEU A 272 -28.12 33.74 3.43
N GLU A 273 -28.61 32.69 2.80
CA GLU A 273 -29.01 31.48 3.51
C GLU A 273 -27.82 30.54 3.62
N ARG A 274 -27.39 30.27 4.87
CA ARG A 274 -26.27 29.38 5.13
C ARG A 274 -26.70 27.94 4.87
N GLN A 275 -25.93 27.22 4.06
CA GLN A 275 -26.18 25.80 3.81
C GLN A 275 -25.71 24.93 4.97
N ARG A 276 -24.79 25.43 5.81
CA ARG A 276 -24.25 24.73 6.98
C ARG A 276 -24.19 25.63 8.21
N LYS A 277 -24.27 24.99 9.39
CA LYS A 277 -24.12 25.66 10.69
C LYS A 277 -22.68 26.13 10.92
N TYR A 278 -21.70 25.36 10.46
CA TYR A 278 -20.28 25.60 10.67
C TYR A 278 -19.61 26.19 9.43
N VAL A 279 -18.40 26.73 9.62
CA VAL A 279 -17.57 27.25 8.54
C VAL A 279 -16.73 26.09 8.02
N ASP A 280 -16.64 25.95 6.70
CA ASP A 280 -15.79 24.96 6.06
C ASP A 280 -14.35 25.50 6.00
N PHE A 281 -13.42 24.75 6.59
CA PHE A 281 -11.99 24.98 6.44
C PHE A 281 -11.42 23.92 5.52
N GLY A 282 -10.79 24.36 4.43
CA GLY A 282 -10.12 23.50 3.46
C GLY A 282 -8.64 23.84 3.39
N GLN A 283 -7.79 22.81 3.39
CA GLN A 283 -6.36 22.96 3.13
C GLN A 283 -5.82 21.73 2.39
N ALA A 284 -4.65 21.85 1.76
CA ALA A 284 -3.95 20.68 1.21
C ALA A 284 -2.86 20.23 2.18
N ILE A 285 -2.82 18.93 2.47
CA ILE A 285 -1.70 18.32 3.17
C ILE A 285 -0.82 17.58 2.19
N ALA A 286 0.48 17.62 2.43
CA ALA A 286 1.47 16.98 1.60
C ALA A 286 2.50 16.22 2.44
N PHE A 287 2.95 15.10 1.92
CA PHE A 287 3.89 14.18 2.56
C PHE A 287 5.06 13.94 1.62
N LEU A 288 6.26 13.95 2.18
CA LEU A 288 7.49 13.52 1.53
C LEU A 288 8.07 12.39 2.36
N GLU A 289 7.93 11.16 1.85
CA GLU A 289 8.38 9.96 2.55
C GLU A 289 9.68 9.45 1.89
N GLU A 290 10.67 9.12 2.71
CA GLU A 290 11.96 8.61 2.29
C GLU A 290 12.20 7.22 2.86
N GLY A 291 12.56 6.27 2.00
CA GLY A 291 12.75 4.86 2.32
C GLY A 291 11.46 4.05 2.25
N LEU A 292 11.62 2.74 2.05
CA LEU A 292 10.50 1.82 1.87
C LEU A 292 9.56 1.79 3.09
N ALA A 293 10.13 1.84 4.31
CA ALA A 293 9.37 1.84 5.56
C ALA A 293 8.43 3.05 5.71
N ALA A 294 8.93 4.26 5.41
CA ALA A 294 8.16 5.49 5.51
C ALA A 294 7.04 5.53 4.46
N VAL A 295 7.35 5.10 3.23
CA VAL A 295 6.36 4.95 2.16
C VAL A 295 5.29 3.94 2.57
N TRP A 296 5.67 2.76 3.05
CA TRP A 296 4.74 1.71 3.46
C TRP A 296 3.81 2.16 4.59
N ARG A 297 4.35 2.82 5.62
CA ARG A 297 3.55 3.44 6.69
C ARG A 297 2.48 4.38 6.12
N ARG A 298 2.83 5.18 5.11
CA ARG A 298 1.89 6.09 4.44
C ARG A 298 0.83 5.34 3.64
N TYR A 299 1.16 4.23 2.98
CA TYR A 299 0.17 3.36 2.34
C TYR A 299 -0.85 2.82 3.34
N VAL A 300 -0.38 2.23 4.45
CA VAL A 300 -1.23 1.72 5.52
C VAL A 300 -2.15 2.81 6.06
N TRP A 301 -1.61 4.01 6.29
CA TRP A 301 -2.41 5.16 6.74
C TRP A 301 -3.50 5.57 5.74
N MET A 302 -3.17 5.66 4.44
CA MET A 302 -4.14 6.02 3.39
C MET A 302 -5.25 4.97 3.26
N HIS A 303 -4.91 3.68 3.33
CA HIS A 303 -5.90 2.59 3.37
C HIS A 303 -6.77 2.64 4.62
N ALA A 304 -6.20 3.00 5.77
CA ALA A 304 -6.95 3.13 7.02
C ALA A 304 -7.99 4.27 6.95
N ARG A 305 -7.70 5.38 6.25
CA ARG A 305 -8.65 6.50 6.02
C ARG A 305 -9.78 6.15 5.05
N ASN A 306 -9.50 5.29 4.07
CA ASN A 306 -10.45 4.84 3.04
C ASN A 306 -11.12 6.03 2.32
N GLY A 307 -10.29 6.92 1.76
CA GLY A 307 -10.76 8.13 1.08
C GLY A 307 -11.39 9.13 2.04
N ARG A 308 -12.59 9.62 1.69
CA ARG A 308 -13.33 10.63 2.46
C ARG A 308 -14.00 10.06 3.73
N LEU A 309 -13.89 8.77 4.02
CA LEU A 309 -14.67 8.11 5.06
C LEU A 309 -14.27 8.52 6.48
N LYS A 310 -13.01 8.31 6.88
CA LYS A 310 -12.61 8.44 8.28
C LYS A 310 -11.94 9.79 8.57
N PRO A 311 -12.36 10.49 9.64
CA PRO A 311 -11.71 11.72 10.06
C PRO A 311 -10.40 11.44 10.79
N PHE A 312 -9.57 12.46 10.93
CA PHE A 312 -8.37 12.49 11.76
C PHE A 312 -8.17 13.91 12.31
N TRP A 313 -7.38 14.05 13.36
CA TRP A 313 -7.02 15.34 13.92
C TRP A 313 -5.78 15.89 13.21
N LEU A 314 -5.87 17.13 12.76
CA LEU A 314 -4.79 17.84 12.09
C LEU A 314 -4.39 19.05 12.93
N PRO A 315 -3.17 19.05 13.50
CA PRO A 315 -2.61 20.25 14.11
C PRO A 315 -2.38 21.31 13.04
N SER A 316 -2.56 22.59 13.39
CA SER A 316 -2.21 23.70 12.49
C SER A 316 -0.69 23.81 12.25
N PHE A 317 0.13 23.19 13.12
CA PHE A 317 1.59 23.35 13.17
C PHE A 317 2.04 24.82 13.17
N ASN A 318 1.20 25.69 13.72
CA ASN A 318 1.50 27.09 13.97
C ASN A 318 1.53 27.35 15.49
N SER A 319 2.36 28.28 15.97
CA SER A 319 2.33 28.69 17.39
C SER A 319 1.13 29.60 17.68
N ASP A 320 -0.09 29.07 17.52
CA ASP A 320 -1.34 29.81 17.64
C ASP A 320 -1.54 30.43 19.03
N LEU A 321 -1.09 29.72 20.07
CA LEU A 321 -1.21 30.13 21.46
C LEU A 321 0.18 30.30 22.07
N LYS A 322 0.41 31.42 22.75
CA LYS A 322 1.66 31.67 23.47
C LYS A 322 1.39 31.66 24.96
N LEU A 323 2.03 30.75 25.67
CA LEU A 323 1.90 30.63 27.13
C LEU A 323 2.58 31.82 27.83
N MET A 324 1.88 32.45 28.77
CA MET A 324 2.38 33.63 29.52
C MET A 324 2.82 33.28 30.95
N ALA A 325 2.26 32.21 31.53
CA ALA A 325 2.59 31.72 32.86
C ALA A 325 2.81 30.20 32.81
N PRO A 326 3.72 29.62 33.63
CA PRO A 326 3.91 28.18 33.68
C PRO A 326 2.62 27.47 34.10
N ILE A 327 2.41 26.27 33.56
CA ILE A 327 1.29 25.40 33.89
C ILE A 327 1.77 24.44 34.98
N GLY A 328 1.09 24.43 36.13
CA GLY A 328 1.28 23.43 37.18
C GLY A 328 0.64 22.09 36.81
N ALA A 329 1.07 21.01 37.48
CA ALA A 329 0.62 19.66 37.16
C ALA A 329 -0.91 19.45 37.32
N ALA A 330 -1.51 20.14 38.28
CA ALA A 330 -2.95 20.10 38.56
C ALA A 330 -3.74 21.23 37.86
N ASP A 331 -3.06 22.17 37.20
CA ASP A 331 -3.71 23.35 36.64
C ASP A 331 -4.54 22.96 35.42
N THR A 332 -5.78 23.45 35.40
CA THR A 332 -6.67 23.38 34.24
C THR A 332 -6.85 24.75 33.59
N VAL A 333 -6.60 25.83 34.32
CA VAL A 333 -6.65 27.20 33.81
C VAL A 333 -5.24 27.63 33.43
N ILE A 334 -5.08 28.06 32.19
CA ILE A 334 -3.81 28.49 31.62
C ILE A 334 -3.94 29.92 31.12
N THR A 335 -2.86 30.69 31.27
CA THR A 335 -2.84 32.08 30.81
C THR A 335 -2.04 32.19 29.52
N VAL A 336 -2.69 32.66 28.46
CA VAL A 336 -2.09 32.81 27.13
C VAL A 336 -2.12 34.26 26.67
N LYS A 337 -1.20 34.58 25.75
CA LYS A 337 -1.25 35.83 25.02
C LYS A 337 -2.56 35.86 24.24
N ARG A 338 -3.18 37.03 24.24
CA ARG A 338 -4.37 37.35 23.46
C ARG A 338 -4.21 36.94 21.99
N ALA A 339 -5.05 36.02 21.54
CA ALA A 339 -5.03 35.50 20.17
C ALA A 339 -6.42 35.53 19.50
N ALA A 340 -7.50 35.46 20.28
CA ALA A 340 -8.87 35.46 19.76
C ALA A 340 -9.84 36.17 20.72
N LEU A 341 -11.13 36.17 20.35
CA LEU A 341 -12.22 36.51 21.27
C LEU A 341 -12.47 35.32 22.20
N PRO A 342 -12.89 35.54 23.47
CA PRO A 342 -13.21 34.46 24.41
C PRO A 342 -14.14 33.39 23.84
N ALA A 343 -15.21 33.80 23.14
CA ALA A 343 -16.14 32.89 22.47
C ALA A 343 -15.50 32.05 21.34
N GLY A 344 -14.41 32.54 20.74
CA GLY A 344 -13.69 31.83 19.68
C GLY A 344 -12.82 30.68 20.20
N TYR A 345 -12.46 30.65 21.48
CA TYR A 345 -11.69 29.55 22.07
C TYR A 345 -12.58 28.37 22.45
N LEU A 346 -13.84 28.63 22.80
CA LEU A 346 -14.75 27.62 23.34
C LEU A 346 -14.95 26.46 22.36
N GLY A 347 -14.78 25.23 22.83
CA GLY A 347 -14.97 24.02 22.05
C GLY A 347 -13.81 23.67 21.11
N ARG A 348 -12.79 24.54 20.98
CA ARG A 348 -11.60 24.22 20.20
C ARG A 348 -10.73 23.19 20.90
N HIS A 349 -10.07 22.37 20.11
CA HIS A 349 -9.07 21.43 20.58
C HIS A 349 -7.67 22.00 20.35
N VAL A 350 -6.73 21.62 21.21
CA VAL A 350 -5.35 22.10 21.17
C VAL A 350 -4.37 20.95 21.37
N MET A 351 -3.21 21.08 20.73
CA MET A 351 -2.03 20.26 20.97
C MET A 351 -0.94 21.10 21.61
N ILE A 352 -0.39 20.59 22.73
CA ILE A 352 0.81 21.13 23.37
C ILE A 352 1.90 20.08 23.18
N GLU A 353 2.86 20.35 22.30
CA GLU A 353 4.03 19.52 22.09
C GLU A 353 5.24 20.15 22.78
N LEU A 354 5.92 19.38 23.62
CA LEU A 354 7.15 19.78 24.27
C LEU A 354 8.35 19.49 23.37
N LYS A 355 9.47 20.18 23.60
CA LYS A 355 10.76 19.90 22.96
C LYS A 355 11.30 18.50 23.25
N SER A 356 10.78 17.82 24.28
CA SER A 356 11.08 16.41 24.58
C SER A 356 10.34 15.43 23.66
N GLY A 357 9.38 15.89 22.85
CA GLY A 357 8.48 15.06 22.05
C GLY A 357 7.20 14.63 22.79
N THR A 358 7.04 14.98 24.06
CA THR A 358 5.80 14.70 24.81
C THR A 358 4.67 15.58 24.28
N ARG A 359 3.49 14.98 24.02
CA ARG A 359 2.32 15.66 23.45
C ARG A 359 1.13 15.56 24.38
N TYR A 360 0.43 16.67 24.55
CA TYR A 360 -0.84 16.74 25.27
C TYR A 360 -1.94 17.25 24.35
N PHE A 361 -3.04 16.50 24.28
CA PHE A 361 -4.24 16.89 23.54
C PHE A 361 -5.35 17.28 24.50
N ARG A 362 -5.91 18.47 24.37
CA ARG A 362 -6.92 19.01 25.30
C ARG A 362 -8.02 19.74 24.54
N GLN A 363 -9.20 19.80 25.16
CA GLN A 363 -10.30 20.64 24.69
C GLN A 363 -10.40 21.87 25.58
N ILE A 364 -10.67 23.02 24.97
CA ILE A 364 -10.97 24.26 25.68
C ILE A 364 -12.45 24.28 26.04
N VAL A 365 -12.74 24.31 27.35
CA VAL A 365 -14.12 24.28 27.88
C VAL A 365 -14.62 25.65 28.34
N ALA A 366 -13.72 26.60 28.58
CA ALA A 366 -14.07 27.98 28.88
C ALA A 366 -12.90 28.91 28.53
N ALA A 367 -13.20 30.18 28.30
CA ALA A 367 -12.20 31.22 28.20
C ALA A 367 -12.72 32.54 28.79
N ALA A 368 -11.84 33.28 29.46
CA ALA A 368 -12.14 34.56 30.06
C ALA A 368 -11.03 35.56 29.75
N ARG A 369 -11.41 36.81 29.56
CA ARG A 369 -10.50 37.92 29.35
C ARG A 369 -10.02 38.42 30.71
N VAL A 370 -8.70 38.42 30.95
CA VAL A 370 -8.13 38.92 32.21
C VAL A 370 -7.01 39.92 31.90
N GLY A 371 -7.29 41.21 32.14
CA GLY A 371 -6.33 42.28 31.86
C GLY A 371 -5.90 42.34 30.39
N GLY A 372 -4.59 42.18 30.14
CA GLY A 372 -3.97 42.16 28.81
C GLY A 372 -3.90 40.77 28.15
N GLU A 373 -4.34 39.73 28.84
CA GLU A 373 -4.18 38.33 28.46
C GLU A 373 -5.54 37.62 28.37
N ASP A 374 -5.51 36.34 27.98
CA ASP A 374 -6.67 35.44 28.01
C ASP A 374 -6.38 34.25 28.91
N GLN A 375 -7.33 33.94 29.79
CA GLN A 375 -7.32 32.71 30.57
C GLN A 375 -8.20 31.68 29.87
N ILE A 376 -7.62 30.54 29.57
CA ILE A 376 -8.27 29.41 28.91
C ILE A 376 -8.38 28.27 29.92
N THR A 377 -9.54 27.63 30.00
CA THR A 377 -9.76 26.45 30.83
C THR A 377 -9.75 25.21 29.95
N LEU A 378 -8.86 24.27 30.26
CA LEU A 378 -8.75 22.96 29.63
C LEU A 378 -9.69 21.96 30.30
N ASN A 379 -10.17 20.97 29.55
CA ASN A 379 -11.05 19.92 30.05
C ASN A 379 -10.37 19.02 31.11
N THR A 380 -9.04 18.95 31.12
CA THR A 380 -8.26 18.14 32.07
C THR A 380 -6.87 18.74 32.23
N SER A 381 -6.27 18.63 33.42
CA SER A 381 -4.90 19.10 33.66
C SER A 381 -3.88 18.31 32.82
N LEU A 382 -2.65 18.84 32.71
CA LEU A 382 -1.59 18.15 31.97
C LEU A 382 -0.98 16.98 32.76
N GLY A 383 -1.12 16.97 34.09
CA GLY A 383 -0.50 15.98 34.97
C GLY A 383 1.01 16.21 35.18
N ALA A 384 1.58 17.24 34.55
CA ALA A 384 2.98 17.62 34.66
C ALA A 384 3.14 19.15 34.66
N SER A 385 4.18 19.65 35.32
CA SER A 385 4.52 21.08 35.23
C SER A 385 5.18 21.39 33.89
N VAL A 386 4.67 22.38 33.18
CA VAL A 386 5.16 22.81 31.86
C VAL A 386 5.46 24.31 31.88
N SER A 387 6.70 24.68 31.56
CA SER A 387 7.11 26.07 31.35
C SER A 387 7.03 26.45 29.87
N ALA A 388 6.88 27.76 29.58
CA ALA A 388 6.81 28.26 28.20
C ALA A 388 8.07 27.91 27.37
N ALA A 389 9.25 27.81 28.00
CA ALA A 389 10.50 27.47 27.32
C ALA A 389 10.58 26.02 26.85
N GLN A 390 9.79 25.12 27.44
CA GLN A 390 9.73 23.70 27.09
C GLN A 390 8.78 23.42 25.92
N ILE A 391 7.88 24.34 25.61
CA ILE A 391 6.90 24.19 24.54
C ILE A 391 7.59 24.37 23.19
N LEU A 392 7.39 23.41 22.29
CA LEU A 392 7.74 23.48 20.88
C LEU A 392 6.55 24.02 20.08
N TRP A 393 5.40 23.36 20.20
CA TRP A 393 4.15 23.77 19.55
C TRP A 393 3.04 23.93 20.58
N PHE A 394 2.30 25.02 20.44
CA PHE A 394 1.01 25.18 21.10
C PHE A 394 0.02 25.69 20.06
N CYS A 395 -0.66 24.73 19.44
CA CYS A 395 -1.43 24.91 18.22
C CYS A 395 -2.87 24.43 18.39
N TYR A 396 -3.76 24.93 17.54
CA TYR A 396 -5.10 24.38 17.41
C TYR A 396 -5.08 23.03 16.71
N LEU A 397 -6.08 22.22 17.05
CA LEU A 397 -6.30 20.89 16.51
C LEU A 397 -7.68 20.89 15.85
N SER A 398 -7.71 20.74 14.52
CA SER A 398 -8.95 20.65 13.74
C SER A 398 -9.26 19.21 13.38
N LYS A 399 -10.53 18.83 13.48
CA LYS A 399 -11.00 17.50 13.05
C LYS A 399 -11.25 17.58 11.56
N VAL A 400 -10.48 16.86 10.75
CA VAL A 400 -10.58 16.92 9.29
C VAL A 400 -10.80 15.53 8.70
N ARG A 401 -11.23 15.46 7.45
CA ARG A 401 -11.16 14.25 6.62
C ARG A 401 -10.47 14.58 5.31
N LEU A 402 -10.08 13.55 4.56
CA LEU A 402 -9.70 13.76 3.16
C LEU A 402 -10.91 14.29 2.38
N ASP A 403 -10.65 15.19 1.43
CA ASP A 403 -11.65 15.72 0.50
C ASP A 403 -11.52 15.12 -0.91
N SER A 404 -10.68 14.11 -1.07
CA SER A 404 -10.56 13.31 -2.28
C SER A 404 -10.63 11.82 -1.95
N ASP A 405 -11.34 11.07 -2.80
CA ASP A 405 -11.29 9.60 -2.78
C ASP A 405 -10.12 9.04 -3.61
N ALA A 406 -9.49 9.88 -4.44
CA ALA A 406 -8.30 9.54 -5.21
C ALA A 406 -7.05 10.19 -4.59
N VAL A 407 -6.07 9.37 -4.23
CA VAL A 407 -4.78 9.82 -3.70
C VAL A 407 -3.67 9.26 -4.59
N THR A 408 -2.79 10.14 -5.08
CA THR A 408 -1.68 9.75 -5.96
C THR A 408 -0.35 9.84 -5.23
N PHE A 409 0.35 8.71 -5.17
CA PHE A 409 1.76 8.63 -4.83
C PHE A 409 2.58 8.90 -6.08
N ASN A 410 3.51 9.84 -6.00
CA ASN A 410 4.46 10.12 -7.06
C ASN A 410 5.85 9.68 -6.60
N PHE A 411 6.44 8.77 -7.37
CA PHE A 411 7.77 8.25 -7.12
C PHE A 411 8.75 8.97 -8.04
N VAL A 412 9.69 9.67 -7.41
CA VAL A 412 10.79 10.31 -8.15
C VAL A 412 11.69 9.22 -8.71
N ALA A 413 12.22 9.44 -9.91
CA ALA A 413 13.32 8.66 -10.45
C ALA A 413 14.51 8.71 -9.48
N SER A 414 14.64 7.71 -8.62
CA SER A 414 15.81 7.54 -7.77
C SER A 414 16.82 6.65 -8.50
N GLY A 415 18.07 7.08 -8.57
CA GLY A 415 19.14 6.24 -9.11
C GLY A 415 19.26 4.93 -8.32
N LYS A 416 19.96 3.92 -8.87
CA LYS A 416 20.05 2.55 -8.29
C LYS A 416 20.45 2.48 -6.80
N SER A 417 21.10 3.52 -6.27
CA SER A 417 21.58 3.59 -4.88
C SER A 417 20.87 4.65 -4.02
N ALA A 418 19.94 5.40 -4.57
CA ALA A 418 19.20 6.42 -3.83
C ALA A 418 17.97 5.80 -3.16
N PRO A 419 17.61 6.24 -1.94
CA PRO A 419 16.43 5.74 -1.25
C PRO A 419 15.17 6.00 -2.09
N LEU A 420 14.17 5.15 -1.91
CA LEU A 420 12.85 5.37 -2.48
C LEU A 420 12.28 6.66 -1.92
N VAL A 421 11.84 7.58 -2.79
CA VAL A 421 11.19 8.82 -2.36
C VAL A 421 9.81 8.89 -2.98
N ALA A 422 8.79 9.07 -2.14
CA ALA A 422 7.42 9.27 -2.56
C ALA A 422 6.88 10.62 -2.09
N SER A 423 6.21 11.34 -2.98
CA SER A 423 5.44 12.52 -2.63
C SER A 423 3.95 12.29 -2.82
N VAL A 424 3.17 12.74 -1.86
CA VAL A 424 1.71 12.67 -1.88
C VAL A 424 1.15 14.02 -1.48
N SER A 425 0.12 14.48 -2.18
CA SER A 425 -0.65 15.67 -1.79
C SER A 425 -2.13 15.35 -1.89
N VAL A 426 -2.89 15.73 -0.86
CA VAL A 426 -4.32 15.46 -0.78
C VAL A 426 -5.04 16.62 -0.08
N PRO A 427 -6.17 17.12 -0.64
CA PRO A 427 -6.98 18.11 0.04
C PRO A 427 -7.68 17.50 1.25
N VAL A 428 -7.86 18.30 2.29
CA VAL A 428 -8.62 17.97 3.49
C VAL A 428 -9.68 19.03 3.75
N MET A 429 -10.74 18.62 4.43
CA MET A 429 -11.84 19.48 4.84
C MET A 429 -12.17 19.23 6.30
N GLU A 430 -12.42 20.30 7.06
CA GLU A 430 -12.87 20.24 8.44
C GLU A 430 -14.26 19.62 8.54
N VAL A 431 -14.46 18.84 9.60
CA VAL A 431 -15.70 18.14 9.88
C VAL A 431 -16.14 18.45 11.31
N PRO A 432 -17.45 18.48 11.58
CA PRO A 432 -17.95 18.74 12.93
C PRO A 432 -17.33 17.82 13.97
N SER A 433 -16.92 18.42 15.10
CA SER A 433 -16.34 17.73 16.25
C SER A 433 -17.31 16.76 16.90
#